data_AF-A0A7J2SXU9-F1
#
_entry.id   AF-A0A7J2SXU9-F1
#
_cell.length_a   1.000
_cell.length_b   1.000
_cell.length_c   1.000
_cell.angle_alpha   90.00
_cell.angle_beta   90.00
_cell.angle_gamma   90.00
#
_symmetry.space_group_name_H-M   'P 1'
#
loop_
_entity.id
_entity.type
_entity.pdbx_description
1 polymer ?
#
loop_
_entity_poly.entity_id
_entity_poly.type
_entity_poly.pdbx_seq_one_letter_code
_entity_poly.pdbx_strand_id
1 'polypeptide(L)'
;MVVRVKLDEWTRLPRLGTDAFKELMKAGARYEGGRGFLIPRGADLQRIRRAISGALGGAPVEFEFRCMLCGRETSCEDCEYHDVCSIDETSALCICSSCARSASFEAYAEAWRRSVAGDLGALRTQDPGHGGSPGLESSSRVRRSALQGINSFRGAGAISQRGRHDKGRQGGVAR
;
A
#
# COMPACT_ATOMS: atom_id res chain seq x y z
N MET A 1 29.83 4.65 -10.34
CA MET A 1 29.26 3.38 -9.86
C MET A 1 27.79 3.63 -9.56
N VAL A 2 26.88 2.90 -10.20
CA VAL A 2 25.44 3.01 -9.94
C VAL A 2 25.05 1.94 -8.91
N VAL A 3 24.26 2.30 -7.91
CA VAL A 3 23.77 1.36 -6.90
C VAL A 3 22.34 1.01 -7.23
N ARG A 4 22.10 -0.28 -7.50
CA ARG A 4 20.77 -0.81 -7.79
C ARG A 4 20.14 -1.42 -6.56
N VAL A 5 18.91 -1.03 -6.29
CA VAL A 5 18.20 -1.38 -5.06
C VAL A 5 16.84 -1.98 -5.44
N LYS A 6 16.66 -3.27 -5.16
CA LYS A 6 15.42 -3.99 -5.42
C LYS A 6 14.40 -3.72 -4.31
N LEU A 7 13.17 -3.39 -4.70
CA LEU A 7 12.06 -3.24 -3.75
C LEU A 7 11.47 -4.59 -3.36
N ASP A 8 10.97 -4.68 -2.13
CA ASP A 8 10.41 -5.89 -1.49
C ASP A 8 11.33 -7.10 -1.45
N GLU A 9 12.63 -6.89 -1.67
CA GLU A 9 13.66 -7.91 -1.61
C GLU A 9 14.75 -7.52 -0.62
N TRP A 10 15.34 -8.54 0.00
CA TRP A 10 16.49 -8.35 0.87
C TRP A 10 17.72 -8.06 0.03
N THR A 11 18.34 -6.91 0.25
CA THR A 11 19.55 -6.47 -0.43
C THR A 11 20.65 -6.10 0.55
N ARG A 12 21.89 -6.42 0.17
CA ARG A 12 23.08 -6.06 0.96
C ARG A 12 23.66 -4.77 0.42
N LEU A 13 23.49 -3.71 1.20
CA LEU A 13 24.14 -2.43 0.92
C LEU A 13 25.55 -2.41 1.54
N PRO A 14 26.51 -1.69 0.93
CA PRO A 14 27.81 -1.40 1.53
C PRO A 14 27.65 -0.65 2.86
N ARG A 15 28.73 -0.51 3.63
CA ARG A 15 28.68 0.19 4.93
C ARG A 15 28.36 1.67 4.72
N LEU A 16 27.15 2.08 5.10
CA LEU A 16 26.64 3.46 4.91
C LEU A 16 26.94 4.41 6.09
N GLY A 17 27.44 3.88 7.21
CA GLY A 17 27.62 4.65 8.45
C GLY A 17 26.32 4.81 9.26
N THR A 18 26.47 5.29 10.49
CA THR A 18 25.38 5.33 11.48
C THR A 18 24.25 6.29 11.09
N ASP A 19 24.57 7.43 10.50
CA ASP A 19 23.56 8.46 10.19
C ASP A 19 22.68 8.04 9.02
N ALA A 20 23.28 7.54 7.94
CA ALA A 20 22.53 7.00 6.81
C ALA A 20 21.71 5.77 7.21
N PHE A 21 22.24 4.92 8.10
CA PHE A 21 21.47 3.81 8.66
C PHE A 21 20.20 4.31 9.38
N LYS A 22 20.32 5.31 10.27
CA LYS A 22 19.17 5.89 10.97
C LYS A 22 18.17 6.50 10.00
N GLU A 23 18.63 7.20 8.97
CA GLU A 23 17.75 7.80 7.97
C GLU A 23 17.00 6.75 7.13
N LEU A 24 17.66 5.64 6.77
CA LEU A 24 16.99 4.51 6.13
C LEU A 24 15.86 3.93 7.00
N MET A 25 16.12 3.73 8.30
CA MET A 25 15.10 3.21 9.22
C MET A 25 13.92 4.18 9.36
N LYS A 26 14.18 5.50 9.43
CA LYS A 26 13.11 6.52 9.47
C LYS A 26 12.30 6.59 8.18
N ALA A 27 12.93 6.29 7.04
CA ALA A 27 12.27 6.24 5.74
C ALA A 27 11.43 4.97 5.53
N GLY A 28 11.41 4.05 6.51
CA GLY A 28 10.60 2.82 6.45
C GLY A 28 11.35 1.59 5.94
N ALA A 29 12.67 1.67 5.71
CA ALA A 29 13.47 0.49 5.44
C ALA A 29 13.55 -0.41 6.69
N ARG A 30 13.61 -1.72 6.47
CA ARG A 30 13.82 -2.72 7.52
C ARG A 30 15.23 -3.27 7.42
N TYR A 31 15.81 -3.64 8.55
CA TYR A 31 17.12 -4.24 8.61
C TYR A 31 17.09 -5.52 9.45
N GLU A 32 17.68 -6.58 8.91
CA GLU A 32 17.86 -7.85 9.62
C GLU A 32 19.33 -8.28 9.50
N GLY A 33 19.96 -8.52 10.66
CA GLY A 33 21.36 -8.94 10.72
C GLY A 33 21.58 -10.23 9.90
N GLY A 34 22.46 -10.16 8.90
CA GLY A 34 22.78 -11.29 8.01
C GLY A 34 22.00 -11.28 6.67
N ARG A 35 20.77 -10.77 6.64
CA ARG A 35 19.97 -10.62 5.40
C ARG A 35 20.19 -9.27 4.73
N GLY A 36 20.42 -8.21 5.52
CA GLY A 36 20.66 -6.86 5.02
C GLY A 36 19.43 -5.98 5.17
N PHE A 37 19.19 -5.13 4.16
CA PHE A 37 18.09 -4.18 4.13
C PHE A 37 16.95 -4.70 3.27
N LEU A 38 15.73 -4.42 3.70
CA LEU A 38 14.50 -4.63 2.93
C LEU A 38 13.80 -3.28 2.80
N ILE A 39 13.48 -2.89 1.57
CA ILE A 39 12.77 -1.64 1.29
C ILE A 39 11.35 -2.00 0.87
N PRO A 40 10.36 -1.84 1.78
CA PRO A 40 8.98 -2.17 1.47
C PRO A 40 8.36 -1.13 0.53
N ARG A 41 7.30 -1.53 -0.18
CA ARG A 41 6.45 -0.67 -1.02
C ARG A 41 5.97 0.66 -0.41
N GLY A 42 5.82 0.73 0.91
CA GLY A 42 5.38 1.94 1.61
C GLY A 42 6.51 2.85 2.11
N ALA A 43 7.76 2.57 1.77
CA ALA A 43 8.90 3.36 2.21
C ALA A 43 9.07 4.64 1.38
N ASP A 44 9.61 5.68 1.99
CA ASP A 44 9.96 6.94 1.34
C ASP A 44 11.24 6.76 0.49
N LEU A 45 11.03 6.50 -0.80
CA LEU A 45 12.13 6.19 -1.73
C LEU A 45 13.04 7.39 -1.98
N GLN A 46 12.54 8.63 -1.93
CA GLN A 46 13.39 9.82 -2.05
C GLN A 46 14.35 9.92 -0.88
N ARG A 47 13.84 9.76 0.34
CA ARG A 47 14.66 9.82 1.55
C ARG A 47 15.69 8.70 1.58
N ILE A 48 15.30 7.50 1.16
CA ILE A 48 16.23 6.37 0.98
C ILE A 48 17.32 6.70 -0.04
N ARG A 49 16.95 7.18 -1.23
CA ARG A 49 17.89 7.57 -2.28
C ARG A 49 18.91 8.57 -1.75
N ARG A 50 18.45 9.61 -1.04
CA ARG A 50 19.33 10.63 -0.44
C ARG A 50 20.25 10.04 0.62
N ALA A 51 19.74 9.16 1.49
CA ALA A 51 20.54 8.53 2.54
C ALA A 51 21.65 7.63 1.94
N ILE A 52 21.32 6.79 0.96
CA ILE A 52 22.29 5.89 0.31
C ILE A 52 23.29 6.70 -0.52
N SER A 53 22.80 7.63 -1.35
CA SER A 53 23.65 8.44 -2.21
C SER A 53 24.60 9.31 -1.39
N GLY A 54 24.10 9.96 -0.32
CA GLY A 54 24.91 10.76 0.60
C GLY A 54 26.00 9.95 1.30
N ALA A 55 25.68 8.74 1.75
CA ALA A 55 26.65 7.83 2.36
C ALA A 55 27.74 7.33 1.39
N LEU A 56 27.42 7.26 0.11
CA LEU A 56 28.29 6.73 -0.94
C LEU A 56 28.94 7.83 -1.79
N GLY A 57 29.03 9.06 -1.26
CA GLY A 57 29.74 10.16 -1.92
C GLY A 57 29.04 10.66 -3.19
N GLY A 58 27.71 10.62 -3.24
CA GLY A 58 26.92 11.10 -4.37
C GLY A 58 26.71 10.06 -5.47
N ALA A 59 26.95 8.78 -5.19
CA ALA A 59 26.67 7.71 -6.16
C ALA A 59 25.17 7.72 -6.55
N PRO A 60 24.84 7.60 -7.86
CA PRO A 60 23.45 7.50 -8.30
C PRO A 60 22.82 6.19 -7.80
N VAL A 61 21.58 6.28 -7.33
CA VAL A 61 20.81 5.15 -6.79
C VAL A 61 19.56 4.94 -7.65
N GLU A 62 19.48 3.77 -8.25
CA GLU A 62 18.37 3.32 -9.08
C GLU A 62 17.54 2.29 -8.32
N PHE A 63 16.22 2.44 -8.36
CA PHE A 63 15.29 1.47 -7.80
C PHE A 63 14.81 0.53 -8.89
N GLU A 64 14.79 -0.76 -8.57
CA GLU A 64 14.26 -1.82 -9.43
C GLU A 64 12.94 -2.31 -8.84
N PHE A 65 11.92 -2.33 -9.70
CA PHE A 65 10.55 -2.70 -9.38
C PHE A 65 10.19 -3.99 -10.13
N ARG A 66 9.19 -4.71 -9.64
CA ARG A 66 8.61 -5.83 -10.40
C ARG A 66 7.31 -5.38 -11.07
N CYS A 67 7.16 -5.70 -12.34
CA CYS A 67 5.90 -5.48 -13.06
C CYS A 67 4.77 -6.29 -12.39
N MET A 68 3.68 -5.65 -12.01
CA MET A 68 2.56 -6.34 -11.34
C MET A 68 1.85 -7.38 -12.22
N LEU A 69 2.00 -7.29 -13.55
CA LEU A 69 1.36 -8.19 -14.52
C LEU A 69 2.23 -9.42 -14.82
N CYS A 70 3.51 -9.22 -15.15
CA CYS A 70 4.39 -10.31 -15.58
C CYS A 70 5.50 -10.67 -14.57
N GLY A 71 5.67 -9.89 -13.50
CA GLY A 71 6.70 -10.11 -12.48
C GLY A 71 8.12 -9.75 -12.90
N ARG A 72 8.34 -9.30 -14.14
CA ARG A 72 9.67 -8.92 -14.64
C ARG A 72 10.22 -7.72 -13.87
N GLU A 73 11.53 -7.75 -13.59
CA GLU A 73 12.27 -6.62 -13.05
C GLU A 73 12.32 -5.48 -14.10
N THR A 74 11.98 -4.28 -13.67
CA THR A 74 11.83 -3.08 -14.49
C THR A 74 12.34 -1.89 -13.69
N SER A 75 13.10 -1.01 -14.36
CA SER A 75 13.51 0.27 -13.79
C SER A 75 12.36 1.28 -13.85
N CYS A 76 12.47 2.42 -13.16
CA CYS A 76 11.51 3.51 -13.37
C CYS A 76 11.44 3.93 -14.84
N GLU A 77 12.56 3.96 -15.56
CA GLU A 77 12.63 4.40 -16.97
C GLU A 77 11.89 3.44 -17.91
N ASP A 78 11.81 2.16 -17.56
CA ASP A 78 11.09 1.15 -18.35
C ASP A 78 9.59 1.06 -18.00
N CYS A 79 9.13 1.87 -17.04
CA CYS A 79 7.73 1.92 -16.63
C CYS A 79 6.94 2.81 -17.60
N GLU A 80 5.80 2.32 -18.12
CA GLU A 80 4.97 3.12 -19.05
C GLU A 80 4.52 4.45 -18.41
N TYR A 81 4.33 4.44 -17.10
CA TYR A 81 3.84 5.59 -16.34
C TYR A 81 4.96 6.46 -15.76
N HIS A 82 6.22 6.29 -16.17
CA HIS A 82 7.36 6.99 -15.54
C HIS A 82 7.20 8.53 -15.47
N ASP A 83 6.53 9.14 -16.46
CA ASP A 83 6.28 10.59 -16.52
C ASP A 83 5.26 11.10 -15.50
N VAL A 84 4.33 10.23 -15.06
CA VAL A 84 3.20 10.60 -14.19
C VAL A 84 3.20 9.86 -12.86
N CYS A 85 4.11 8.90 -12.69
CA CYS A 85 4.20 8.05 -11.53
C CYS A 85 5.13 8.68 -10.50
N SER A 86 4.53 9.23 -9.43
CA SER A 86 5.25 9.52 -8.19
C SER A 86 5.49 8.22 -7.42
N ILE A 87 6.25 7.28 -8.01
CA ILE A 87 6.60 5.98 -7.39
C ILE A 87 7.25 6.19 -6.03
N ASP A 88 7.88 7.35 -5.87
CA ASP A 88 8.55 7.81 -4.69
C ASP A 88 7.62 8.34 -3.58
N GLU A 89 6.34 8.61 -3.90
CA GLU A 89 5.36 9.15 -2.95
C GLU A 89 4.08 8.31 -2.80
N THR A 90 3.60 7.61 -3.84
CA THR A 90 2.18 7.15 -3.85
C THR A 90 1.91 5.75 -4.37
N SER A 91 2.77 5.13 -5.19
CA SER A 91 2.47 3.79 -5.72
C SER A 91 3.70 2.96 -6.00
N ALA A 92 3.92 1.89 -5.24
CA ALA A 92 4.97 0.91 -5.52
C ALA A 92 4.57 -0.15 -6.55
N LEU A 93 3.60 0.15 -7.42
CA LEU A 93 3.13 -0.74 -8.46
C LEU A 93 3.56 -0.18 -9.81
N CYS A 94 4.43 -0.90 -10.52
CA CYS A 94 4.80 -0.57 -11.88
C CYS A 94 4.22 -1.58 -12.87
N ILE A 95 3.96 -1.11 -14.10
CA ILE A 95 3.62 -1.91 -15.27
C ILE A 95 4.64 -1.59 -16.36
N CYS A 96 5.33 -2.61 -16.87
CA CYS A 96 6.27 -2.43 -17.96
C CYS A 96 5.54 -2.10 -19.27
N SER A 97 6.21 -1.37 -20.16
CA SER A 97 5.67 -0.92 -21.46
C SER A 97 5.07 -2.05 -22.31
N SER A 98 5.67 -3.24 -22.29
CA SER A 98 5.14 -4.41 -22.99
C SER A 98 3.77 -4.82 -22.48
N CYS A 99 3.58 -4.88 -21.16
CA CYS A 99 2.31 -5.30 -20.57
C CYS A 99 1.25 -4.19 -20.65
N ALA A 100 1.66 -2.92 -20.58
CA ALA A 100 0.75 -1.79 -20.76
C ALA A 100 0.06 -1.81 -22.14
N ARG A 101 0.76 -2.29 -23.18
CA ARG A 101 0.25 -2.34 -24.55
C ARG A 101 -0.56 -3.59 -24.89
N SER A 102 -0.31 -4.71 -24.21
CA SER A 102 -0.87 -6.02 -24.61
C SER A 102 -1.84 -6.63 -23.59
N ALA A 103 -1.87 -6.16 -22.34
CA ALA A 103 -2.69 -6.77 -21.31
C ALA A 103 -4.17 -6.38 -21.45
N SER A 104 -5.07 -7.33 -21.20
CA SER A 104 -6.50 -7.02 -21.07
C SER A 104 -6.80 -6.31 -19.76
N PHE A 105 -7.90 -5.57 -19.74
CA PHE A 105 -8.40 -4.94 -18.52
C PHE A 105 -8.66 -5.96 -17.41
N GLU A 106 -9.14 -7.16 -17.73
CA GLU A 106 -9.38 -8.21 -16.73
C GLU A 106 -8.08 -8.69 -16.07
N ALA A 107 -7.01 -8.89 -16.86
CA ALA A 107 -5.70 -9.26 -16.34
C ALA A 107 -5.14 -8.19 -15.39
N TYR A 108 -5.31 -6.91 -15.75
CA TYR A 108 -4.99 -5.80 -14.87
C TYR A 108 -5.82 -5.81 -13.59
N ALA A 109 -7.15 -5.91 -13.69
CA ALA A 109 -8.04 -5.88 -12.53
C ALA A 109 -7.79 -7.05 -11.57
N GLU A 110 -7.41 -8.22 -12.07
CA GLU A 110 -7.00 -9.34 -11.23
C GLU A 110 -5.65 -9.09 -10.53
N ALA A 111 -4.64 -8.65 -11.27
CA ALA A 111 -3.32 -8.34 -10.71
C ALA A 111 -3.38 -7.20 -9.68
N TRP A 112 -4.21 -6.18 -9.93
CA TRP A 112 -4.45 -5.08 -9.01
C TRP A 112 -5.06 -5.60 -7.72
N ARG A 113 -6.16 -6.37 -7.80
CA ARG A 113 -6.80 -6.99 -6.62
C ARG A 113 -5.82 -7.82 -5.80
N ARG A 114 -4.95 -8.59 -6.44
CA ARG A 114 -3.91 -9.37 -5.75
C ARG A 114 -2.92 -8.47 -5.00
N SER A 115 -2.53 -7.36 -5.62
CA SER A 115 -1.53 -6.44 -5.08
C SER A 115 -2.08 -5.64 -3.88
N VAL A 116 -3.33 -5.16 -3.94
CA VAL A 116 -3.95 -4.45 -2.81
C VAL A 116 -4.52 -5.37 -1.73
N ALA A 117 -4.90 -6.62 -2.06
CA ALA A 117 -5.39 -7.57 -1.06
C ALA A 117 -4.27 -8.06 -0.12
N GLY A 118 -3.01 -8.08 -0.59
CA GLY A 118 -1.84 -8.34 0.26
C GLY A 118 -1.69 -7.30 1.38
N ASP A 119 -2.00 -6.03 1.09
CA ASP A 119 -1.91 -4.93 2.06
C ASP A 119 -3.06 -4.97 3.10
N LEU A 120 -4.24 -5.46 2.73
CA LEU A 120 -5.38 -5.65 3.64
C LEU A 120 -5.20 -6.85 4.60
N GLY A 121 -4.32 -7.80 4.28
CA GLY A 121 -3.97 -8.92 5.17
C GLY A 121 -3.09 -8.50 6.35
N ALA A 122 -2.26 -7.46 6.20
CA ALA A 122 -1.33 -6.98 7.22
C ALA A 122 -2.00 -6.11 8.31
N LEU A 123 -3.23 -5.65 8.09
CA LEU A 123 -4.00 -4.84 9.05
C LEU A 123 -4.88 -5.68 10.01
N ARG A 124 -4.87 -7.02 9.91
CA ARG A 124 -5.69 -7.90 10.77
C ARG A 124 -4.99 -8.52 11.98
N THR A 125 -3.75 -8.11 12.28
CA THR A 125 -3.07 -8.46 13.55
C THR A 125 -2.64 -7.21 14.31
N GLN A 126 -3.60 -6.32 14.59
CA GLN A 126 -3.53 -5.51 15.81
C GLN A 126 -4.58 -6.05 16.75
N ASP A 127 -4.11 -6.92 17.64
CA ASP A 127 -4.84 -7.45 18.78
C ASP A 127 -4.62 -6.46 19.94
N PRO A 128 -5.61 -5.65 20.35
CA PRO A 128 -5.51 -4.91 21.60
C PRO A 128 -5.91 -5.87 22.72
N GLY A 129 -4.92 -6.34 23.46
CA GLY A 129 -5.14 -7.11 24.67
C GLY A 129 -6.08 -6.40 25.65
N HIS A 130 -7.16 -7.09 26.00
CA HIS A 130 -7.92 -7.04 27.25
C HIS A 130 -8.48 -8.47 27.39
N GLY A 131 -8.03 -9.33 28.32
CA GLY A 131 -7.95 -9.07 29.75
C GLY A 131 -9.23 -9.62 30.41
N GLY A 132 -9.19 -10.89 30.87
CA GLY A 132 -10.12 -11.40 31.88
C GLY A 132 -11.02 -12.56 31.47
N SER A 133 -10.61 -13.78 31.81
CA SER A 133 -11.53 -14.88 32.09
C SER A 133 -12.32 -14.56 33.38
N PRO A 134 -13.60 -14.93 33.45
CA PRO A 134 -14.01 -15.97 34.40
C PRO A 134 -14.96 -16.96 33.71
N GLY A 135 -14.82 -18.27 33.91
CA GLY A 135 -15.21 -18.91 35.15
C GLY A 135 -16.55 -19.59 34.92
N LEU A 136 -16.52 -20.90 34.70
CA LEU A 136 -17.70 -21.75 34.67
C LEU A 136 -18.45 -21.62 35.98
N GLU A 137 -19.74 -21.30 35.95
CA GLU A 137 -20.67 -21.80 36.96
C GLU A 137 -22.07 -22.03 36.38
N SER A 138 -22.52 -23.24 36.63
CA SER A 138 -23.76 -23.90 36.22
C SER A 138 -24.96 -23.48 37.08
N SER A 139 -26.12 -23.20 36.47
CA SER A 139 -27.44 -23.53 37.05
C SER A 139 -28.61 -23.28 36.09
N SER A 140 -29.16 -24.39 35.57
CA SER A 140 -30.59 -24.73 35.63
C SER A 140 -31.64 -23.61 35.75
N ARG A 141 -32.46 -23.41 34.70
CA ARG A 141 -33.94 -23.30 34.81
C ARG A 141 -34.64 -23.29 33.45
N VAL A 142 -35.29 -24.42 33.17
CA VAL A 142 -36.63 -24.64 32.59
C VAL A 142 -37.43 -23.39 32.14
N ARG A 143 -37.89 -23.37 30.88
CA ARG A 143 -39.31 -23.25 30.41
C ARG A 143 -39.34 -22.89 28.90
N ARG A 144 -39.75 -23.84 28.05
CA ARG A 144 -41.07 -23.96 27.38
C ARG A 144 -41.37 -22.93 26.27
N SER A 145 -41.47 -23.48 25.06
CA SER A 145 -42.55 -23.33 24.06
C SER A 145 -42.89 -21.98 23.42
N ALA A 146 -42.89 -21.99 22.08
CA ALA A 146 -43.92 -21.50 21.12
C ALA A 146 -43.20 -20.98 19.85
N LEU A 147 -43.17 -21.69 18.73
CA LEU A 147 -44.16 -21.78 17.64
C LEU A 147 -44.64 -20.44 17.02
N GLN A 148 -44.56 -20.44 15.68
CA GLN A 148 -45.27 -19.60 14.67
C GLN A 148 -44.69 -18.21 14.46
N GLY A 149 -44.22 -17.89 13.25
CA GLY A 149 -45.03 -17.43 12.10
C GLY A 149 -44.92 -15.90 12.11
N ILE A 150 -44.48 -15.19 11.08
CA ILE A 150 -45.19 -14.67 9.88
C ILE A 150 -44.14 -13.83 9.13
N ASN A 151 -43.80 -14.10 7.86
CA ASN A 151 -44.44 -13.66 6.62
C ASN A 151 -44.26 -12.17 6.25
N SER A 152 -43.68 -11.96 5.06
CA SER A 152 -43.85 -10.85 4.10
C SER A 152 -43.60 -9.40 4.55
N PHE A 153 -42.67 -8.71 3.86
CA PHE A 153 -42.96 -7.40 3.25
C PHE A 153 -42.04 -7.14 2.04
N ARG A 154 -42.64 -7.21 0.85
CA ARG A 154 -42.19 -6.59 -0.41
C ARG A 154 -42.76 -5.17 -0.47
N GLY A 155 -42.05 -4.26 -1.14
CA GLY A 155 -42.58 -2.97 -1.62
C GLY A 155 -41.56 -1.84 -1.42
N ALA A 156 -40.77 -1.44 -2.41
CA ALA A 156 -41.10 -0.61 -3.58
C ALA A 156 -41.21 0.89 -3.25
N GLY A 157 -40.43 1.71 -3.99
CA GLY A 157 -40.91 3.00 -4.49
C GLY A 157 -40.09 4.27 -4.16
N ALA A 158 -39.82 5.03 -5.24
CA ALA A 158 -39.50 6.47 -5.34
C ALA A 158 -38.07 6.90 -4.92
N ILE A 159 -37.16 7.35 -5.81
CA ILE A 159 -37.20 8.45 -6.79
C ILE A 159 -37.71 9.77 -6.18
N SER A 160 -36.80 10.69 -5.87
CA SER A 160 -37.05 12.13 -6.03
C SER A 160 -35.76 12.90 -6.29
N GLN A 161 -35.89 13.86 -7.21
CA GLN A 161 -34.84 14.63 -7.85
C GLN A 161 -34.71 16.03 -7.19
N ARG A 162 -33.62 16.71 -7.56
CA ARG A 162 -33.41 18.19 -7.66
C ARG A 162 -32.82 18.91 -6.45
N GLY A 163 -31.75 19.65 -6.74
CA GLY A 163 -31.23 20.74 -5.92
C GLY A 163 -29.96 21.32 -6.54
N ARG A 164 -30.13 22.21 -7.53
CA ARG A 164 -29.10 22.90 -8.32
C ARG A 164 -28.59 24.17 -7.60
N HIS A 165 -27.37 24.58 -7.97
CA HIS A 165 -26.76 25.93 -7.94
C HIS A 165 -26.42 26.58 -6.57
N ASP A 166 -25.15 26.88 -6.26
CA ASP A 166 -24.20 27.85 -6.85
C ASP A 166 -24.26 29.20 -6.13
N LYS A 167 -23.13 29.59 -5.52
CA LYS A 167 -22.69 30.98 -5.48
C LYS A 167 -21.18 31.04 -5.23
N GLY A 168 -20.48 31.34 -6.32
CA GLY A 168 -19.06 31.61 -6.38
C GLY A 168 -18.60 32.74 -5.46
N ARG A 169 -17.35 32.56 -5.00
CA ARG A 169 -16.56 33.46 -4.17
C ARG A 169 -15.39 33.94 -5.03
N GLN A 170 -15.37 35.23 -5.38
CA GLN A 170 -14.15 35.88 -5.86
C GLN A 170 -14.04 37.26 -5.18
N GLY A 171 -13.09 37.37 -4.26
CA GLY A 171 -12.34 38.61 -4.06
C GLY A 171 -11.36 38.76 -5.23
N GLY A 172 -10.80 39.91 -5.57
CA GLY A 172 -10.47 41.07 -4.76
C GLY A 172 -8.98 41.36 -4.91
N VAL A 173 -8.66 42.61 -5.30
CA VAL A 173 -7.37 43.34 -5.13
C VAL A 173 -6.28 43.18 -6.19
N ALA A 174 -6.00 44.29 -6.89
CA ALA A 174 -4.71 45.04 -6.98
C ALA A 174 -4.91 46.09 -8.12
N ARG A 175 -5.14 47.38 -7.87
CA ARG A 175 -4.16 48.45 -7.53
C ARG A 175 -2.86 48.38 -8.30
#